data_AF-A0A966S9V7-F1
#
_entry.id   AF-A0A966S9V7-F1
#
_cell.length_a   1.000
_cell.length_b   1.000
_cell.length_c   1.000
_cell.angle_alpha   90.00
_cell.angle_beta   90.00
_cell.angle_gamma   90.00
#
_symmetry.space_group_name_H-M   'P 1'
#
loop_
_entity.id
_entity.type
_entity.pdbx_description
1 polymer ?
#
loop_
_entity_poly.entity_id
_entity_poly.type
_entity_poly.pdbx_seq_one_letter_code
_entity_poly.pdbx_strand_id
1 'polypeptide(L)'
;MSETPGDATGFEAFVRSDLFRAILRTQHADLLSGSIATSTAVPTGAISQYAGDIAPESWLLCQGQEVLRDQYPALYATISNKYGTPSDSTKFKLPNLCGRVPVGAGAASGLTTRGLASTGGSEFLQAHNHTGGSSNSGNHTHRSGTTINGDWVGISTGYGEGGWAVADYPAYNNNVSHIYAADGGDHNHTIYTNTIKTADRSADLTTGSGGNMQPYLALNYIIRT
;
A
#
# COMPACT_ATOMS: atom_id res chain seq x y z
N MET A 1 61.63 -78.63 -8.57
CA MET A 1 60.22 -78.37 -8.23
C MET A 1 60.00 -76.87 -8.37
N SER A 2 59.63 -76.41 -9.57
CA SER A 2 59.26 -75.02 -9.80
C SER A 2 57.76 -74.90 -9.60
N GLU A 3 57.33 -74.15 -8.59
CA GLU A 3 55.95 -73.74 -8.46
C GLU A 3 55.66 -72.74 -9.59
N THR A 4 54.81 -73.12 -10.54
CA THR A 4 54.14 -72.17 -11.42
C THR A 4 52.97 -71.57 -10.64
N PRO A 5 52.95 -70.25 -10.37
CA PRO A 5 51.80 -69.62 -9.73
C PRO A 5 50.63 -69.66 -10.71
N GLY A 6 49.57 -70.37 -10.31
CA GLY A 6 48.34 -70.51 -11.05
C GLY A 6 47.69 -69.16 -11.33
N ASP A 7 47.22 -69.04 -12.57
CA ASP A 7 46.37 -68.00 -13.14
C ASP A 7 45.27 -67.55 -12.16
N ALA A 8 45.48 -66.41 -11.51
CA ALA A 8 44.44 -65.73 -10.77
C ALA A 8 43.44 -65.18 -11.79
N THR A 9 42.38 -65.95 -12.03
CA THR A 9 41.22 -65.58 -12.87
C THR A 9 40.93 -64.10 -12.73
N GLY A 10 40.82 -63.36 -13.84
CA GLY A 10 40.97 -61.90 -13.90
C GLY A 10 40.20 -61.05 -12.87
N PHE A 11 39.20 -61.62 -12.19
CA PHE A 11 38.56 -61.03 -11.02
C PHE A 11 39.47 -60.91 -9.78
N GLU A 12 40.22 -61.96 -9.40
CA GLU A 12 41.18 -61.93 -8.28
C GLU A 12 42.33 -60.96 -8.56
N ALA A 13 42.81 -60.91 -9.80
CA ALA A 13 43.81 -59.93 -10.24
C ALA A 13 43.28 -58.50 -10.22
N PHE A 14 42.00 -58.30 -10.60
CA PHE A 14 41.33 -57.00 -10.54
C PHE A 14 41.19 -56.51 -9.10
N VAL A 15 40.73 -57.35 -8.15
CA VAL A 15 40.57 -56.99 -6.73
C VAL A 15 41.92 -56.70 -6.05
N ARG A 16 43.01 -57.31 -6.52
CA ARG A 16 44.37 -57.04 -6.01
C ARG A 16 45.08 -55.88 -6.72
N SER A 17 44.49 -55.33 -7.77
CA SER A 17 45.11 -54.28 -8.58
C SER A 17 45.19 -52.95 -7.83
N ASP A 18 46.23 -52.17 -8.15
CA ASP A 18 46.37 -50.81 -7.66
C ASP A 18 45.23 -49.91 -8.14
N LEU A 19 44.59 -50.25 -9.27
CA LEU A 19 43.38 -49.57 -9.76
C LEU A 19 42.18 -49.79 -8.83
N PHE A 20 41.95 -51.02 -8.35
CA PHE A 20 40.87 -51.28 -7.40
C PHE A 20 41.10 -50.60 -6.05
N ARG A 21 42.36 -50.56 -5.60
CA ARG A 21 42.76 -49.81 -4.39
C ARG A 21 42.63 -48.30 -4.57
N ALA A 22 42.94 -47.78 -5.75
CA ALA A 22 42.76 -46.37 -6.08
C ALA A 22 41.28 -46.00 -6.14
N ILE A 23 40.44 -46.81 -6.79
CA ILE A 23 38.98 -46.62 -6.86
C ILE A 23 38.36 -46.63 -5.45
N LEU A 24 38.74 -47.59 -4.59
CA LEU A 24 38.30 -47.61 -3.20
C LEU A 24 38.74 -46.35 -2.43
N ARG A 25 40.01 -45.92 -2.59
CA ARG A 25 40.52 -44.69 -1.94
C ARG A 25 39.78 -43.44 -2.43
N THR A 26 39.43 -43.37 -3.71
CA THR A 26 38.64 -42.26 -4.27
C THR A 26 37.21 -42.25 -3.73
N GLN A 27 36.54 -43.42 -3.65
CA GLN A 27 35.18 -43.51 -3.10
C GLN A 27 35.12 -43.17 -1.60
N HIS A 28 36.15 -43.52 -0.82
CA HIS A 28 36.21 -43.13 0.60
C HIS A 28 36.65 -41.66 0.80
N ALA A 29 37.42 -41.07 -0.10
CA ALA A 29 37.80 -39.66 -0.03
C ALA A 29 36.60 -38.72 -0.29
N ASP A 30 35.67 -39.10 -1.18
CA ASP A 30 34.44 -38.32 -1.42
C ASP A 30 33.46 -38.40 -0.24
N LEU A 31 33.44 -39.49 0.51
CA LEU A 31 32.64 -39.61 1.75
C LEU A 31 33.26 -38.84 2.93
N LEU A 32 34.59 -38.70 2.97
CA LEU A 32 35.33 -37.96 3.99
C LEU A 32 35.51 -36.47 3.65
N SER A 33 35.33 -36.07 2.39
CA SER A 33 35.34 -34.67 1.96
C SER A 33 34.06 -33.91 2.31
N GLY A 34 33.05 -34.56 2.90
CA GLY A 34 32.01 -33.91 3.72
C GLY A 34 31.29 -32.71 3.09
N SER A 35 31.38 -32.51 1.78
CA SER A 35 30.63 -31.53 1.04
C SER A 35 29.48 -32.29 0.39
N ILE A 36 28.59 -32.80 1.23
CA ILE A 36 27.20 -32.50 0.96
C ILE A 36 27.22 -30.97 0.97
N ALA A 37 27.35 -30.35 -0.21
CA ALA A 37 26.81 -29.03 -0.38
C ALA A 37 25.37 -29.24 0.04
N THR A 38 25.08 -28.94 1.30
CA THR A 38 23.73 -28.80 1.77
C THR A 38 23.29 -27.67 0.87
N SER A 39 22.64 -28.04 -0.22
CA SER A 39 21.68 -27.18 -0.85
C SER A 39 20.72 -26.93 0.29
N THR A 40 21.04 -25.89 1.08
CA THR A 40 20.07 -25.29 1.96
C THR A 40 18.98 -24.95 0.96
N ALA A 41 17.91 -25.76 0.95
CA ALA A 41 16.85 -25.66 -0.04
C ALA A 41 16.32 -24.21 -0.14
N VAL A 42 16.57 -23.42 0.90
CA VAL A 42 16.37 -22.00 1.00
C VAL A 42 17.72 -21.25 1.08
N PRO A 43 18.01 -20.30 0.18
CA PRO A 43 19.21 -19.47 0.24
C PRO A 43 19.18 -18.46 1.40
N THR A 44 20.35 -18.06 1.90
CA THR A 44 20.49 -16.98 2.89
C THR A 44 19.85 -15.68 2.38
N GLY A 45 19.15 -14.97 3.27
CA GLY A 45 18.39 -13.76 2.94
C GLY A 45 16.98 -14.00 2.40
N ALA A 46 16.59 -15.26 2.13
CA ALA A 46 15.21 -15.58 1.80
C ALA A 46 14.30 -15.35 3.02
N ILE A 47 13.10 -14.82 2.75
CA ILE A 47 12.08 -14.53 3.76
C ILE A 47 10.91 -15.49 3.57
N SER A 48 10.43 -16.06 4.67
CA SER A 48 9.24 -16.92 4.70
C SER A 48 8.26 -16.45 5.77
N GLN A 49 6.97 -16.69 5.54
CA GLN A 49 5.95 -16.60 6.57
C GLN A 49 6.15 -17.73 7.59
N TYR A 50 5.85 -17.47 8.85
CA TYR A 50 6.06 -18.38 9.98
C TYR A 50 4.98 -18.19 11.04
N ALA A 51 4.40 -19.30 11.49
CA ALA A 51 3.29 -19.30 12.44
C ALA A 51 3.73 -19.34 13.92
N GLY A 52 5.02 -19.55 14.20
CA GLY A 52 5.54 -19.61 15.57
C GLY A 52 6.10 -18.27 16.05
N ASP A 53 6.28 -18.15 17.37
CA ASP A 53 6.78 -16.93 18.01
C ASP A 53 8.30 -16.87 18.14
N ILE A 54 8.97 -18.04 18.10
CA ILE A 54 10.43 -18.17 18.25
C ILE A 54 11.02 -18.62 16.92
N ALA A 55 12.00 -17.88 16.41
CA ALA A 55 12.70 -18.26 15.19
C ALA A 55 13.40 -19.63 15.36
N PRO A 56 13.26 -20.55 14.39
CA PRO A 56 13.98 -21.80 14.40
C PRO A 56 15.49 -21.57 14.16
N GLU A 57 16.29 -22.62 14.38
CA GLU A 57 17.73 -22.58 14.14
C GLU A 57 18.05 -22.15 12.70
N SER A 58 19.06 -21.29 12.54
CA SER A 58 19.45 -20.67 11.27
C SER A 58 18.44 -19.70 10.65
N TRP A 59 17.49 -19.20 11.44
CA TRP A 59 16.55 -18.16 11.04
C TRP A 59 16.48 -17.04 12.09
N LEU A 60 16.08 -15.86 11.65
CA LEU A 60 15.82 -14.72 12.53
C LEU A 60 14.46 -14.11 12.21
N LEU A 61 13.76 -13.56 13.21
CA LEU A 61 12.50 -12.84 13.00
C LEU A 61 12.73 -11.52 12.24
N CYS A 62 11.81 -11.13 11.37
CA CYS A 62 11.87 -9.86 10.64
C CYS A 62 11.15 -8.73 11.40
N GLN A 63 11.66 -8.36 12.59
CA GLN A 63 11.08 -7.33 13.46
C GLN A 63 11.93 -6.05 13.54
N GLY A 64 12.87 -5.86 12.60
CA GLY A 64 13.70 -4.65 12.54
C GLY A 64 14.85 -4.57 13.54
N GLN A 65 15.11 -5.65 14.29
CA GLN A 65 16.24 -5.68 15.23
C GLN A 65 17.60 -5.64 14.53
N GLU A 66 18.61 -5.22 15.29
CA GLU A 66 20.00 -5.21 14.86
C GLU A 66 20.71 -6.49 15.25
N VAL A 67 21.55 -7.01 14.35
CA VAL A 67 22.36 -8.19 14.58
C VAL A 67 23.81 -7.96 14.19
N LEU A 68 24.72 -8.76 14.75
CA LEU A 68 26.16 -8.63 14.55
C LEU A 68 26.57 -9.15 13.16
N ARG A 69 27.40 -8.39 12.46
CA ARG A 69 27.96 -8.79 11.15
C ARG A 69 28.83 -10.03 11.26
N ASP A 70 29.62 -10.12 12.33
CA ASP A 70 30.53 -11.25 12.56
C ASP A 70 29.79 -12.55 12.87
N GLN A 71 28.60 -12.45 13.46
CA GLN A 71 27.76 -13.61 13.75
C GLN A 71 27.00 -14.09 12.50
N TYR A 72 26.61 -13.17 11.61
CA TYR A 72 25.82 -13.47 10.41
C TYR A 72 26.43 -12.86 9.14
N PRO A 73 27.67 -13.26 8.76
CA PRO A 73 28.40 -12.63 7.66
C PRO A 73 27.76 -12.89 6.30
N ALA A 74 27.20 -14.08 6.06
CA ALA A 74 26.50 -14.43 4.83
C ALA A 74 25.23 -13.59 4.64
N LEU A 75 24.47 -13.40 5.72
CA LEU A 75 23.27 -12.56 5.71
C LEU A 75 23.63 -11.09 5.46
N TYR A 76 24.68 -10.58 6.12
CA TYR A 76 25.15 -9.22 5.87
C TYR A 76 25.61 -9.01 4.43
N ALA A 77 26.33 -9.97 3.84
CA ALA A 77 26.73 -9.92 2.44
C ALA A 77 25.51 -9.84 1.50
N THR A 78 24.38 -10.43 1.89
CA THR A 78 23.14 -10.44 1.09
C THR A 78 22.34 -9.14 1.21
N ILE A 79 22.08 -8.68 2.45
CA ILE A 79 21.17 -7.55 2.69
C ILE A 79 21.87 -6.23 3.01
N SER A 80 23.11 -6.27 3.48
CA SER A 80 23.88 -5.10 3.92
C SER A 80 23.05 -4.18 4.83
N ASN A 81 23.15 -2.86 4.68
CA ASN A 81 22.39 -1.86 5.44
C ASN A 81 21.11 -1.40 4.73
N LYS A 82 20.53 -2.20 3.82
CA LYS A 82 19.34 -1.81 3.03
C LYS A 82 18.12 -1.50 3.91
N TYR A 83 17.99 -2.13 5.07
CA TYR A 83 16.82 -2.04 5.95
C TYR A 83 16.98 -1.02 7.09
N GLY A 84 17.91 -0.07 6.91
CA GLY A 84 18.09 1.07 7.81
C GLY A 84 19.51 1.17 8.35
N THR A 85 19.81 2.33 8.92
CA THR A 85 21.12 2.60 9.54
C THR A 85 21.23 1.90 10.89
N PRO A 86 22.26 1.07 11.11
CA PRO A 86 22.51 0.43 12.40
C PRO A 86 23.04 1.44 13.43
N SER A 87 22.92 1.12 14.72
CA SER A 87 23.46 1.95 15.82
C SER A 87 24.99 2.00 15.83
N ASP A 88 25.63 0.95 15.32
CA ASP A 88 27.08 0.74 15.33
C ASP A 88 27.52 0.07 14.01
N SER A 89 28.75 0.35 13.57
CA SER A 89 29.34 -0.19 12.34
C SER A 89 29.65 -1.69 12.40
N THR A 90 29.56 -2.35 13.55
CA THR A 90 29.68 -3.81 13.72
C THR A 90 28.34 -4.53 13.50
N LYS A 91 27.23 -3.78 13.37
CA LYS A 91 25.87 -4.31 13.25
C LYS A 91 25.22 -3.98 11.90
N PHE A 92 24.10 -4.64 11.63
CA PHE A 92 23.19 -4.30 10.53
C PHE A 92 21.75 -4.59 10.94
N LYS A 93 20.79 -3.94 10.26
CA LYS A 93 19.35 -4.09 10.55
C LYS A 93 18.70 -5.16 9.69
N LEU A 94 17.83 -5.95 10.31
CA LEU A 94 16.94 -6.85 9.59
C LEU A 94 15.71 -6.10 9.06
N PRO A 95 14.97 -6.67 8.09
CA PRO A 95 13.67 -6.14 7.69
C PRO A 95 12.71 -6.02 8.87
N ASN A 96 11.86 -5.00 8.85
CA ASN A 96 10.73 -4.87 9.77
C ASN A 96 9.42 -5.08 9.00
N LEU A 97 8.79 -6.23 9.22
CA LEU A 97 7.51 -6.62 8.61
C LEU A 97 6.35 -6.60 9.60
N CYS A 98 6.56 -6.08 10.82
CA CYS A 98 5.47 -5.86 11.77
C CYS A 98 4.45 -4.86 11.19
N GLY A 99 3.17 -5.25 11.16
CA GLY A 99 2.09 -4.43 10.60
C GLY A 99 2.15 -4.21 9.08
N ARG A 100 3.02 -4.93 8.36
CA ARG A 100 3.35 -4.65 6.96
C ARG A 100 3.20 -5.88 6.09
N VAL A 101 2.67 -5.67 4.89
CA VAL A 101 2.63 -6.69 3.83
C VAL A 101 3.79 -6.47 2.88
N PRO A 102 4.62 -7.50 2.57
CA PRO A 102 5.66 -7.39 1.55
C PRO A 102 5.07 -7.09 0.16
N VAL A 103 5.70 -6.16 -0.55
CA VAL A 103 5.35 -5.83 -1.95
C VAL A 103 6.56 -6.04 -2.85
N GLY A 104 6.31 -6.42 -4.10
CA GLY A 104 7.37 -6.58 -5.10
C GLY A 104 8.11 -5.26 -5.33
N ALA A 105 9.44 -5.30 -5.34
CA ALA A 105 10.27 -4.18 -5.72
C ALA A 105 10.45 -4.12 -7.24
N GLY A 106 10.69 -2.92 -7.76
CA GLY A 106 10.95 -2.67 -9.17
C GLY A 106 9.96 -1.71 -9.81
N ALA A 107 10.08 -1.59 -11.13
CA ALA A 107 9.19 -0.84 -12.01
C ALA A 107 8.63 -1.78 -13.08
N ALA A 108 7.37 -1.63 -13.42
CA ALA A 108 6.75 -2.26 -14.58
C ALA A 108 5.80 -1.26 -15.25
N SER A 109 5.51 -1.48 -16.54
CA SER A 109 4.63 -0.58 -17.30
C SER A 109 3.28 -0.42 -16.61
N GLY A 110 2.86 0.83 -16.38
CA GLY A 110 1.61 1.15 -15.70
C GLY A 110 1.61 0.96 -14.17
N LEU A 111 2.74 0.59 -13.55
CA LEU A 111 2.85 0.43 -12.10
C LEU A 111 3.71 1.52 -11.45
N THR A 112 3.42 1.83 -10.19
CA THR A 112 4.27 2.68 -9.36
C THR A 112 5.58 1.98 -9.05
N THR A 113 6.71 2.60 -9.39
CA THR A 113 8.04 2.09 -9.04
C THR A 113 8.24 2.03 -7.52
N ARG A 114 8.71 0.89 -7.00
CA ARG A 114 9.07 0.73 -5.57
C ARG A 114 10.52 0.25 -5.45
N GLY A 115 11.35 1.04 -4.76
CA GLY A 115 12.73 0.64 -4.49
C GLY A 115 12.79 -0.54 -3.51
N LEU A 116 13.83 -1.38 -3.63
CA LEU A 116 14.07 -2.42 -2.64
C LEU A 116 14.24 -1.80 -1.24
N ALA A 117 13.63 -2.41 -0.22
CA ALA A 117 13.57 -1.92 1.16
C ALA A 117 12.87 -0.57 1.36
N SER A 118 12.26 0.01 0.33
CA SER A 118 11.38 1.17 0.51
C SER A 118 10.12 0.80 1.28
N THR A 119 9.60 1.74 2.05
CA THR A 119 8.42 1.56 2.89
C THR A 119 7.38 2.59 2.51
N GLY A 120 6.09 2.24 2.60
CA GLY A 120 5.00 3.14 2.28
C GLY A 120 3.67 2.60 2.78
N GLY A 121 2.59 3.36 2.54
CA GLY A 121 1.29 3.09 3.13
C GLY A 121 1.15 3.70 4.53
N SER A 122 -0.02 3.50 5.13
CA SER A 122 -0.37 3.94 6.48
C SER A 122 -1.14 2.82 7.17
N GLU A 123 -0.86 2.58 8.45
CA GLU A 123 -1.62 1.62 9.26
C GLU A 123 -3.03 2.14 9.59
N PHE A 124 -3.24 3.45 9.48
CA PHE A 124 -4.52 4.11 9.69
C PHE A 124 -5.07 4.66 8.38
N LEU A 125 -6.40 4.70 8.27
CA LEU A 125 -7.03 5.48 7.20
C LEU A 125 -6.60 6.93 7.33
N GLN A 126 -5.95 7.43 6.28
CA GLN A 126 -5.60 8.83 6.23
C GLN A 126 -6.87 9.65 6.03
N ALA A 127 -6.98 10.74 6.79
CA ALA A 127 -8.07 11.70 6.62
C ALA A 127 -8.11 12.15 5.15
N HIS A 128 -9.29 12.02 4.54
CA HIS A 128 -9.54 12.49 3.19
C HIS A 128 -10.93 13.13 3.14
N ASN A 129 -11.11 14.06 2.21
CA ASN A 129 -12.36 14.79 2.06
C ASN A 129 -13.06 14.32 0.78
N HIS A 130 -14.37 14.18 0.85
CA HIS A 130 -15.23 14.08 -0.33
C HIS A 130 -15.77 15.46 -0.66
N THR A 131 -15.67 15.86 -1.93
CA THR A 131 -16.31 17.07 -2.43
C THR A 131 -17.53 16.69 -3.26
N GLY A 132 -18.67 17.32 -2.99
CA GLY A 132 -19.87 17.24 -3.80
C GLY A 132 -20.16 18.62 -4.40
N GLY A 133 -20.57 18.67 -5.67
CA GLY A 133 -21.00 19.89 -6.34
C GLY A 133 -22.33 19.64 -7.06
N SER A 134 -23.21 20.64 -7.06
CA SER A 134 -24.39 20.68 -7.91
C SER A 134 -24.19 21.77 -8.96
N SER A 135 -24.42 21.45 -10.23
CA SER A 135 -24.20 22.36 -11.37
C SER A 135 -25.28 23.41 -11.57
N ASN A 136 -26.32 23.44 -10.71
CA ASN A 136 -27.39 24.41 -10.80
C ASN A 136 -28.09 24.51 -9.45
N SER A 137 -28.07 25.69 -8.83
CA SER A 137 -29.05 26.02 -7.79
C SER A 137 -30.37 26.07 -8.52
N GLY A 138 -31.14 24.98 -8.47
CA GLY A 138 -32.35 24.78 -9.28
C GLY A 138 -33.12 26.10 -9.47
N ASN A 139 -33.44 26.43 -10.72
CA ASN A 139 -34.09 27.70 -11.07
C ASN A 139 -35.31 27.90 -10.16
N HIS A 140 -35.26 28.91 -9.29
CA HIS A 140 -36.37 29.29 -8.44
C HIS A 140 -36.74 30.74 -8.71
N THR A 141 -38.05 31.01 -8.65
CA THR A 141 -38.58 32.36 -8.87
C THR A 141 -39.14 32.90 -7.56
N HIS A 142 -38.84 34.16 -7.26
CA HIS A 142 -39.51 34.88 -6.19
C HIS A 142 -40.78 35.54 -6.76
N ARG A 143 -41.94 35.21 -6.20
CA ARG A 143 -43.19 35.89 -6.55
C ARG A 143 -43.57 36.87 -5.45
N SER A 144 -43.27 38.14 -5.66
CA SER A 144 -43.76 39.23 -4.81
C SER A 144 -45.05 39.77 -5.41
N GLY A 145 -46.17 39.62 -4.69
CA GLY A 145 -47.44 40.24 -5.04
C GLY A 145 -47.71 41.44 -4.13
N THR A 146 -47.64 42.65 -4.68
CA THR A 146 -48.03 43.87 -3.95
C THR A 146 -49.42 44.28 -4.40
N THR A 147 -50.40 44.36 -3.48
CA THR A 147 -51.71 44.97 -3.75
C THR A 147 -51.62 46.43 -3.31
N ILE A 148 -51.86 47.36 -4.23
CA ILE A 148 -51.81 48.81 -3.97
C ILE A 148 -53.22 49.36 -4.15
N ASN A 149 -53.82 49.88 -3.09
CA ASN A 149 -55.12 50.58 -3.15
C ASN A 149 -54.87 52.09 -3.08
N GLY A 150 -54.88 52.76 -4.23
CA GLY A 150 -54.71 54.21 -4.39
C GLY A 150 -54.58 54.62 -5.86
N ASP A 151 -54.74 55.92 -6.15
CA ASP A 151 -54.77 56.47 -7.53
C ASP A 151 -53.40 56.50 -8.23
N TRP A 152 -52.28 56.43 -7.48
CA TRP A 152 -50.92 56.54 -8.03
C TRP A 152 -50.01 55.43 -7.49
N VAL A 153 -49.32 54.74 -8.40
CA VAL A 153 -48.36 53.66 -8.11
C VAL A 153 -46.97 54.08 -8.59
N GLY A 154 -46.06 54.36 -7.66
CA GLY A 154 -44.64 54.56 -7.97
C GLY A 154 -43.90 53.22 -7.90
N ILE A 155 -43.34 52.75 -9.01
CA ILE A 155 -42.51 51.54 -9.05
C ILE A 155 -41.06 51.96 -9.27
N SER A 156 -40.24 51.79 -8.24
CA SER A 156 -38.80 51.94 -8.39
C SER A 156 -38.16 50.58 -8.67
N THR A 157 -37.76 50.33 -9.91
CA THR A 157 -36.81 49.25 -10.22
C THR A 157 -35.41 49.83 -10.13
N GLY A 158 -34.70 49.52 -9.05
CA GLY A 158 -33.31 49.91 -8.90
C GLY A 158 -32.44 49.11 -9.86
N TYR A 159 -32.07 49.71 -10.99
CA TYR A 159 -30.79 49.39 -11.61
C TYR A 159 -29.71 50.06 -10.76
N GLY A 160 -28.57 49.39 -10.54
CA GLY A 160 -27.51 49.84 -9.64
C GLY A 160 -27.12 51.32 -9.77
N GLU A 161 -26.52 51.83 -8.70
CA GLU A 161 -26.05 53.20 -8.45
C GLU A 161 -26.17 54.18 -9.63
N GLY A 162 -27.21 55.04 -9.61
CA GLY A 162 -27.15 56.31 -10.33
C GLY A 162 -28.31 56.70 -11.26
N GLY A 163 -29.51 56.12 -11.16
CA GLY A 163 -30.64 56.65 -11.93
C GLY A 163 -32.01 56.11 -11.51
N TRP A 164 -32.83 56.97 -10.89
CA TRP A 164 -34.24 56.69 -10.64
C TRP A 164 -35.05 57.06 -11.89
N ALA A 165 -35.35 56.08 -12.74
CA ALA A 165 -36.37 56.25 -13.76
C ALA A 165 -37.75 55.99 -13.14
N VAL A 166 -38.40 57.04 -12.65
CA VAL A 166 -39.84 57.00 -12.34
C VAL A 166 -40.59 57.20 -13.65
N ALA A 167 -41.14 56.12 -14.19
CA ALA A 167 -42.15 56.22 -15.25
C ALA A 167 -43.51 56.43 -14.57
N ASP A 168 -43.98 57.68 -14.53
CA ASP A 168 -45.35 58.01 -14.08
C ASP A 168 -46.35 57.49 -15.13
N TYR A 169 -47.05 56.39 -14.82
CA TYR A 169 -48.15 55.88 -15.62
C TYR A 169 -49.49 56.12 -14.92
N PRO A 170 -50.51 56.70 -15.58
CA PRO A 170 -51.86 56.75 -15.03
C PRO A 170 -52.37 55.33 -14.78
N ALA A 171 -52.80 55.05 -13.55
CA ALA A 171 -53.23 53.73 -13.11
C ALA A 171 -54.65 53.41 -13.62
N TYR A 172 -54.78 53.11 -14.91
CA TYR A 172 -55.86 52.24 -15.38
C TYR A 172 -55.25 50.86 -15.63
N ASN A 173 -55.60 49.89 -14.78
CA ASN A 173 -55.41 48.43 -14.94
C ASN A 173 -54.01 47.86 -15.27
N ASN A 174 -52.93 48.58 -14.98
CA ASN A 174 -51.58 48.06 -15.24
C ASN A 174 -51.21 46.98 -14.21
N ASN A 175 -51.48 45.70 -14.55
CA ASN A 175 -50.85 44.57 -13.87
C ASN A 175 -49.33 44.70 -14.06
N VAL A 176 -48.60 45.02 -13.00
CA VAL A 176 -47.13 44.98 -13.00
C VAL A 176 -46.74 43.51 -13.08
N SER A 177 -46.62 43.04 -14.32
CA SER A 177 -46.33 41.66 -14.61
C SER A 177 -44.81 41.49 -14.50
N HIS A 178 -44.40 40.89 -13.38
CA HIS A 178 -43.10 40.24 -13.18
C HIS A 178 -41.87 41.17 -13.05
N ILE A 179 -41.49 41.47 -11.80
CA ILE A 179 -40.13 41.93 -11.47
C ILE A 179 -39.29 40.67 -11.25
N TYR A 180 -38.36 40.36 -12.15
CA TYR A 180 -37.44 39.24 -12.01
C TYR A 180 -36.15 39.72 -11.32
N ALA A 181 -35.73 39.03 -10.26
CA ALA A 181 -34.37 39.16 -9.75
C ALA A 181 -33.40 38.43 -10.69
N ALA A 182 -32.19 38.98 -10.90
CA ALA A 182 -31.17 38.33 -11.72
C ALA A 182 -30.66 37.06 -11.03
N ASP A 183 -30.22 36.08 -11.82
CA ASP A 183 -29.60 34.85 -11.32
C ASP A 183 -28.35 35.20 -10.50
N GLY A 184 -28.20 34.54 -9.34
CA GLY A 184 -27.03 34.67 -8.48
C GLY A 184 -25.76 34.06 -9.10
N GLY A 185 -25.90 33.34 -10.22
CA GLY A 185 -24.82 32.69 -10.94
C GLY A 185 -24.26 31.48 -10.20
N ASP A 186 -23.27 30.83 -10.81
CA ASP A 186 -22.59 29.68 -10.23
C ASP A 186 -21.97 30.05 -8.88
N HIS A 187 -22.38 29.33 -7.83
CA HIS A 187 -21.79 29.47 -6.51
C HIS A 187 -21.58 28.09 -5.89
N ASN A 188 -20.56 28.01 -5.04
CA ASN A 188 -20.22 26.77 -4.34
C ASN A 188 -20.81 26.79 -2.94
N HIS A 189 -21.47 25.68 -2.58
CA HIS A 189 -21.82 25.41 -1.19
C HIS A 189 -20.77 24.48 -0.57
N THR A 190 -20.10 24.96 0.48
CA THR A 190 -19.32 24.05 1.34
C THR A 190 -20.26 23.39 2.33
N ILE A 191 -20.58 22.13 2.07
CA ILE A 191 -21.45 21.35 2.96
C ILE A 191 -20.59 20.69 4.04
N TYR A 192 -20.77 21.12 5.29
CA TYR A 192 -20.24 20.46 6.48
C TYR A 192 -21.35 19.61 7.10
N THR A 193 -21.32 18.29 6.96
CA THR A 193 -22.30 17.40 7.59
C THR A 193 -21.62 16.28 8.36
N ASN A 194 -21.96 16.13 9.65
CA ASN A 194 -21.88 14.84 10.35
C ASN A 194 -23.16 14.00 10.16
N THR A 195 -24.25 14.59 9.61
CA THR A 195 -25.51 13.92 9.29
C THR A 195 -26.25 14.70 8.20
N ILE A 196 -26.66 14.05 7.11
CA ILE A 196 -27.44 14.67 6.03
C ILE A 196 -28.93 14.52 6.37
N LYS A 197 -29.59 15.62 6.74
CA LYS A 197 -31.05 15.66 6.84
C LYS A 197 -31.62 16.21 5.53
N THR A 198 -32.18 15.35 4.68
CA THR A 198 -33.12 15.80 3.65
C THR A 198 -34.54 15.74 4.23
N ALA A 199 -35.41 16.68 3.86
CA ALA A 199 -36.72 16.89 4.48
C ALA A 199 -37.71 15.69 4.36
N ASP A 200 -37.37 14.62 3.63
CA ASP A 200 -38.22 13.43 3.46
C ASP A 200 -37.53 12.11 3.82
N ARG A 201 -36.19 12.03 3.86
CA ARG A 201 -35.45 10.86 4.39
C ARG A 201 -34.12 11.27 5.03
N SER A 202 -33.85 10.82 6.25
CA SER A 202 -32.52 10.90 6.83
C SER A 202 -31.63 9.84 6.18
N ALA A 203 -30.73 10.26 5.29
CA ALA A 203 -29.60 9.42 4.92
C ALA A 203 -28.51 9.68 5.96
N ASP A 204 -28.44 8.82 6.97
CA ASP A 204 -27.31 8.83 7.89
C ASP A 204 -26.08 8.34 7.11
N LEU A 205 -25.28 9.29 6.62
CA LEU A 205 -23.97 8.97 6.04
C LEU A 205 -23.03 8.67 7.21
N THR A 206 -23.13 7.45 7.73
CA THR A 206 -22.15 6.93 8.66
C THR A 206 -20.86 6.69 7.87
N THR A 207 -19.96 7.68 7.84
CA THR A 207 -18.58 7.45 7.38
C THR A 207 -17.91 6.59 8.44
N GLY A 208 -18.10 5.28 8.33
CA GLY A 208 -17.42 4.34 9.21
C GLY A 208 -15.93 4.62 9.16
N SER A 209 -15.34 5.00 10.29
CA SER A 209 -13.89 5.03 10.50
C SER A 209 -13.31 3.60 10.56
N GLY A 210 -13.90 2.67 9.81
CA GLY A 210 -13.46 1.29 9.73
C GLY A 210 -12.34 1.22 8.70
N GLY A 211 -11.15 0.80 9.13
CA GLY A 211 -10.04 0.56 8.21
C GLY A 211 -10.50 -0.30 7.02
N ASN A 212 -10.24 0.17 5.81
CA ASN A 212 -10.46 -0.62 4.60
C ASN A 212 -9.34 -1.66 4.46
N MET A 213 -9.28 -2.59 5.40
CA MET A 213 -8.34 -3.70 5.42
C MET A 213 -9.10 -4.98 5.14
N GLN A 214 -8.59 -5.77 4.20
CA GLN A 214 -9.10 -7.12 3.98
C GLN A 214 -8.96 -7.94 5.28
N PRO A 215 -9.86 -8.92 5.56
CA PRO A 215 -9.68 -9.83 6.68
C PRO A 215 -8.29 -10.45 6.65
N TYR A 216 -7.58 -10.44 7.77
CA TYR A 216 -6.20 -10.91 7.87
C TYR A 216 -5.99 -11.83 9.07
N LEU A 217 -5.05 -12.76 8.93
CA LEU A 217 -4.44 -13.50 10.02
C LEU A 217 -2.97 -13.08 10.09
N ALA A 218 -2.53 -12.56 11.24
CA ALA A 218 -1.16 -12.13 11.42
C ALA A 218 -0.23 -13.35 11.56
N LEU A 219 0.82 -13.39 10.76
CA LEU A 219 1.91 -14.35 10.86
C LEU A 219 3.23 -13.59 11.06
N ASN A 220 4.20 -14.24 11.69
CA ASN A 220 5.55 -13.74 11.72
C ASN A 220 6.23 -13.93 10.36
N TYR A 221 7.27 -13.14 10.12
CA TYR A 221 8.19 -13.37 9.02
C TYR A 221 9.56 -13.71 9.59
N ILE A 222 10.22 -14.68 8.97
CA ILE A 222 11.59 -15.09 9.31
C ILE A 222 12.50 -14.97 8.09
N ILE A 223 13.77 -14.64 8.32
CA ILE A 223 14.82 -14.54 7.31
C ILE A 223 15.90 -15.59 7.56
N ARG A 224 16.30 -16.29 6.48
CA ARG A 224 17.35 -17.31 6.54
C ARG A 224 18.71 -16.64 6.77
N THR A 225 19.44 -17.07 7.81
CA THR A 225 20.77 -16.53 8.14
C THR A 225 21.90 -17.12 7.32
#